data_AF-A0A528D5Z4-F1
#
_entry.id   AF-A0A528D5Z4-F1
#
_cell.length_a   1.000
_cell.length_b   1.000
_cell.length_c   1.000
_cell.angle_alpha   90.00
_cell.angle_beta   90.00
_cell.angle_gamma   90.00
#
_symmetry.space_group_name_H-M   'P 1'
#
loop_
_entity.id
_entity.type
_entity.pdbx_description
1 polymer ?
#
loop_
_entity_poly.entity_id
_entity_poly.type
_entity_poly.pdbx_seq_one_letter_code
_entity_poly.pdbx_strand_id
1 'polypeptide(L)'
;ADFETKFVDAGDHVVVNGQKFYSSGALLAHLVPIVALDDEGRAWYAIADRGAPGLTVIDDWSSFGQKTTLSGTVLLDNVKVPKTHLVPGYKGYDRPTADGAIFQIIQAAVDLGIAKAAIDETVDFVRTKS
;
A
#
# COMPACT_ATOMS: atom_id res chain seq x y z
N ALA A 1 4.01 13.80 -6.30
CA ALA A 1 5.05 12.79 -6.61
C ALA A 1 4.50 12.00 -7.76
N ASP A 2 5.11 12.14 -8.94
CA ASP A 2 4.64 11.46 -10.13
C ASP A 2 4.73 9.95 -9.91
N PHE A 3 3.76 9.20 -10.44
CA PHE A 3 3.82 7.74 -10.41
C PHE A 3 4.93 7.28 -11.36
N GLU A 4 6.15 7.18 -10.84
CA GLU A 4 7.30 6.71 -11.63
C GLU A 4 7.25 5.21 -11.90
N THR A 5 6.51 4.46 -11.06
CA THR A 5 6.35 3.01 -11.26
C THR A 5 5.48 2.74 -12.49
N LYS A 6 6.07 2.07 -13.48
CA LYS A 6 5.41 1.71 -14.74
C LYS A 6 5.57 0.23 -15.01
N PHE A 7 4.73 -0.29 -15.89
CA PHE A 7 4.96 -1.59 -16.49
C PHE A 7 4.83 -1.53 -18.01
N VAL A 8 5.51 -2.44 -18.68
CA VAL A 8 5.41 -2.66 -20.13
C VAL A 8 4.88 -4.06 -20.41
N ASP A 9 4.10 -4.20 -21.48
CA ASP A 9 3.61 -5.49 -21.95
C ASP A 9 4.77 -6.34 -22.52
N ALA A 10 4.86 -7.60 -22.08
CA ALA A 10 5.88 -8.55 -22.51
C ALA A 10 5.27 -9.91 -22.91
N GLY A 11 4.09 -9.90 -23.54
CA GLY A 11 3.44 -11.10 -24.06
C GLY A 11 2.48 -11.73 -23.04
N ASP A 12 2.92 -12.77 -22.34
CA ASP A 12 2.12 -13.46 -21.32
C ASP A 12 2.19 -12.81 -19.93
N HIS A 13 3.12 -11.86 -19.75
CA HIS A 13 3.34 -11.11 -18.52
C HIS A 13 3.56 -9.62 -18.81
N VAL A 14 3.71 -8.84 -17.75
CA VAL A 14 4.23 -7.48 -17.81
C VAL A 14 5.54 -7.38 -17.04
N VAL A 15 6.37 -6.40 -17.40
CA VAL A 15 7.62 -6.10 -16.71
C VAL A 15 7.47 -4.78 -15.97
N VAL A 16 7.55 -4.81 -14.65
CA VAL A 16 7.35 -3.65 -13.76
C VAL A 16 8.70 -3.08 -13.33
N ASN A 17 8.84 -1.76 -13.42
CA ASN A 17 10.01 -1.02 -12.97
C ASN A 17 9.59 0.18 -12.12
N GLY A 18 10.40 0.48 -11.10
CA GLY A 18 10.27 1.70 -10.30
C GLY A 18 10.50 1.47 -8.82
N GLN A 19 10.03 2.43 -8.02
CA GLN A 19 10.19 2.41 -6.57
C GLN A 19 8.92 2.90 -5.88
N LYS A 20 8.54 2.25 -4.79
CA LYS A 20 7.49 2.70 -3.87
C LYS A 20 8.08 2.93 -2.49
N PHE A 21 7.66 4.01 -1.85
CA PHE A 21 7.95 4.29 -0.44
C PHE A 21 6.67 4.06 0.38
N TYR A 22 6.80 3.93 1.70
CA TYR A 22 5.67 3.77 2.63
C TYR A 22 4.70 2.63 2.21
N SER A 23 5.27 1.47 1.87
CA SER A 23 4.46 0.32 1.47
C SER A 23 4.03 -0.49 2.70
N SER A 24 2.96 -0.06 3.37
CA SER A 24 2.48 -0.70 4.60
C SER A 24 2.21 -2.19 4.41
N GLY A 25 2.71 -3.00 5.35
CA GLY A 25 2.61 -4.46 5.33
C GLY A 25 3.54 -5.17 4.35
N ALA A 26 4.29 -4.46 3.49
CA ALA A 26 5.13 -5.07 2.47
C ALA A 26 6.22 -5.99 3.04
N LEU A 27 6.70 -5.73 4.26
CA LEU A 27 7.72 -6.56 4.90
C LEU A 27 7.23 -8.00 5.20
N LEU A 28 5.93 -8.20 5.39
CA LEU A 28 5.32 -9.52 5.66
C LEU A 28 4.42 -10.03 4.54
N ALA A 29 4.27 -9.27 3.46
CA ALA A 29 3.41 -9.64 2.35
C ALA A 29 3.99 -10.84 1.59
N HIS A 30 3.18 -11.88 1.40
CA HIS A 30 3.52 -12.98 0.47
C HIS A 30 3.24 -12.58 -0.99
N LEU A 31 2.21 -11.75 -1.18
CA LEU A 31 1.83 -11.12 -2.44
C LEU A 31 1.91 -9.61 -2.27
N VAL A 32 2.70 -8.96 -3.11
CA VAL A 32 2.97 -7.51 -3.04
C VAL A 32 2.15 -6.82 -4.13
N PRO A 33 1.03 -6.14 -3.79
CA PRO A 33 0.29 -5.33 -4.75
C PRO A 33 1.05 -4.05 -5.06
N ILE A 34 1.36 -3.83 -6.34
CA ILE A 34 2.13 -2.68 -6.82
C ILE A 34 1.25 -1.84 -7.71
N VAL A 35 0.97 -0.59 -7.32
CA VAL A 35 0.30 0.36 -8.23
C VAL A 35 1.30 0.84 -9.28
N ALA A 36 1.10 0.43 -10.53
CA ALA A 36 1.94 0.78 -11.66
C ALA A 36 1.10 1.34 -12.81
N LEU A 37 1.65 2.29 -13.56
CA LEU A 37 1.00 2.84 -14.75
C LEU A 37 1.34 2.00 -15.98
N ASP A 38 0.36 1.83 -16.86
CA ASP A 38 0.61 1.34 -18.22
C ASP A 38 1.10 2.47 -19.15
N ASP A 39 1.34 2.13 -20.42
CA ASP A 39 1.78 3.09 -21.45
C ASP A 39 0.76 4.20 -21.76
N GLU A 40 -0.51 3.99 -21.40
CA GLU A 40 -1.59 4.99 -21.51
C GLU A 40 -1.74 5.84 -20.23
N GLY A 41 -0.92 5.60 -19.20
CA GLY A 41 -0.97 6.30 -17.92
C GLY A 41 -2.10 5.83 -17.00
N ARG A 42 -2.72 4.68 -17.26
CA ARG A 42 -3.79 4.12 -16.41
C ARG A 42 -3.19 3.35 -15.24
N ALA A 43 -3.77 3.50 -14.05
CA ALA A 43 -3.30 2.82 -12.84
C ALA A 43 -3.81 1.38 -12.73
N TRP A 44 -2.89 0.42 -12.63
CA TRP A 44 -3.18 -0.98 -12.38
C TRP A 44 -2.57 -1.44 -11.07
N TYR A 45 -3.16 -2.45 -10.45
CA TYR A 45 -2.46 -3.25 -9.45
C TYR A 45 -1.77 -4.42 -10.16
N ALA A 46 -0.45 -4.43 -10.14
CA ALA A 46 0.36 -5.58 -10.51
C ALA A 46 0.74 -6.35 -9.24
N ILE A 47 0.25 -7.58 -9.09
CA ILE A 47 0.42 -8.36 -7.86
C ILE A 47 1.56 -9.38 -8.07
N ALA A 48 2.71 -9.11 -7.46
CA ALA A 48 3.90 -9.95 -7.56
C ALA A 48 4.05 -10.87 -6.33
N ASP A 49 4.62 -12.06 -6.52
CA ASP A 49 5.12 -12.86 -5.41
C ASP A 49 6.27 -12.14 -4.70
N ARG A 50 6.35 -12.24 -3.37
CA ARG A 50 7.39 -11.58 -2.56
C ARG A 50 8.82 -11.91 -2.97
N GLY A 51 9.02 -13.13 -3.50
CA GLY A 51 10.30 -13.65 -3.98
C GLY A 51 10.53 -13.48 -5.49
N ALA A 52 9.67 -12.72 -6.19
CA ALA A 52 9.84 -12.48 -7.61
C ALA A 52 11.22 -11.86 -7.90
N PRO A 53 11.99 -12.37 -8.89
CA PRO A 53 13.25 -11.78 -9.28
C PRO A 53 13.12 -10.28 -9.57
N GLY A 54 14.03 -9.48 -9.03
CA GLY A 54 14.02 -8.02 -9.18
C GLY A 54 13.17 -7.26 -8.16
N LEU A 55 12.39 -7.95 -7.32
CA LEU A 55 11.60 -7.32 -6.26
C LEU A 55 12.37 -7.35 -4.94
N THR A 56 12.63 -6.17 -4.37
CA THR A 56 13.24 -6.03 -3.05
C THR A 56 12.38 -5.17 -2.15
N VAL A 57 12.12 -5.63 -0.92
CA VAL A 57 11.50 -4.80 0.13
C VAL A 57 12.57 -4.53 1.18
N ILE A 58 12.79 -3.26 1.48
CA ILE A 58 13.79 -2.77 2.42
C ILE A 58 13.06 -2.36 3.71
N ASP A 59 13.57 -2.79 4.85
CA ASP A 59 13.10 -2.37 6.17
C ASP A 59 13.77 -1.05 6.57
N ASP A 60 13.28 0.04 5.99
CA ASP A 60 13.79 1.40 6.19
C ASP A 60 12.74 2.36 6.74
N TRP A 61 11.63 1.84 7.29
CA TRP A 61 10.55 2.67 7.77
C TRP A 61 10.93 3.47 9.02
N SER A 62 10.94 4.78 8.87
CA SER A 62 11.17 5.72 9.96
C SER A 62 10.08 6.79 9.97
N SER A 63 9.20 6.73 10.96
CA SER A 63 8.08 7.67 11.13
C SER A 63 7.85 7.98 12.60
N PHE A 64 7.31 9.17 12.89
CA PHE A 64 6.94 9.58 14.24
C PHE A 64 5.68 8.85 14.76
N GLY A 65 4.84 8.36 13.84
CA GLY A 65 3.61 7.60 14.11
C GLY A 65 3.50 6.38 13.21
N GLN A 66 2.57 5.47 13.49
CA GLN A 66 2.37 4.26 12.67
C GLN A 66 3.66 3.42 12.50
N LYS A 67 4.51 3.39 13.52
CA LYS A 67 5.83 2.71 13.51
C LYS A 67 5.73 1.20 13.31
N THR A 68 4.58 0.61 13.65
CA THR A 68 4.32 -0.85 13.59
C THR A 68 3.55 -1.27 12.34
N THR A 69 3.43 -0.42 11.34
CA THR A 69 2.76 -0.75 10.06
C THR A 69 3.57 -1.69 9.18
N LEU A 70 4.82 -1.98 9.56
CA LEU A 70 5.74 -2.82 8.78
C LEU A 70 5.84 -2.32 7.33
N SER A 71 5.87 -1.01 7.22
CA SER A 71 6.11 -0.31 5.97
C SER A 71 7.57 -0.45 5.56
N GLY A 72 7.86 -0.15 4.31
CA GLY A 72 9.23 -0.11 3.80
C GLY A 72 9.27 0.39 2.37
N THR A 73 10.48 0.56 1.85
CA THR A 73 10.72 0.82 0.44
C THR A 73 10.61 -0.48 -0.38
N VAL A 74 9.87 -0.45 -1.49
CA VAL A 74 9.79 -1.52 -2.48
C VAL A 74 10.53 -1.08 -3.74
N LEU A 75 11.59 -1.78 -4.10
CA LEU A 75 12.33 -1.61 -5.33
C LEU A 75 11.90 -2.66 -6.35
N LEU A 76 11.69 -2.22 -7.59
CA LEU A 76 11.28 -3.06 -8.71
C LEU A 76 12.25 -2.86 -9.86
N ASP A 77 13.07 -3.88 -10.13
CA ASP A 77 13.97 -3.95 -11.28
C ASP A 77 13.55 -5.10 -12.19
N ASN A 78 12.88 -4.78 -13.29
CA ASN A 78 12.40 -5.73 -14.29
C ASN A 78 11.57 -6.90 -13.71
N VAL A 79 10.71 -6.60 -12.74
CA VAL A 79 9.87 -7.59 -12.06
C VAL A 79 8.81 -8.11 -13.02
N LYS A 80 8.80 -9.42 -13.27
CA LYS A 80 7.80 -10.07 -14.13
C LYS A 80 6.53 -10.37 -13.34
N VAL A 81 5.39 -9.90 -13.84
CA VAL A 81 4.07 -10.17 -13.25
C VAL A 81 3.16 -10.78 -14.30
N PRO A 82 2.61 -12.00 -14.09
CA PRO A 82 1.66 -12.61 -15.03
C PRO A 82 0.46 -11.71 -15.28
N LYS A 83 -0.08 -11.68 -16.51
CA LYS A 83 -1.27 -10.88 -16.83
C LYS A 83 -2.51 -11.27 -16.00
N THR A 84 -2.57 -12.51 -15.54
CA THR A 84 -3.62 -13.01 -14.63
C THR A 84 -3.58 -12.36 -13.24
N HIS A 85 -2.47 -11.73 -12.88
CA HIS A 85 -2.27 -11.03 -11.60
C HIS A 85 -2.42 -9.50 -11.74
N LEU A 86 -2.97 -9.03 -12.86
CA LEU A 86 -3.25 -7.62 -13.08
C LEU A 86 -4.71 -7.31 -12.77
N VAL A 87 -4.91 -6.29 -11.94
CA VAL A 87 -6.25 -5.75 -11.64
C VAL A 87 -6.33 -4.32 -12.18
N PRO A 88 -7.32 -4.00 -13.03
CA PRO A 88 -7.48 -2.67 -13.62
C PRO A 88 -8.02 -1.67 -12.58
N GLY A 89 -7.15 -1.18 -11.70
CA GLY A 89 -7.50 -0.27 -10.61
C GLY A 89 -8.20 1.01 -11.09
N TYR A 90 -7.80 1.56 -12.23
CA TYR A 90 -8.41 2.73 -12.85
C TYR A 90 -9.93 2.58 -13.08
N LYS A 91 -10.42 1.36 -13.39
CA LYS A 91 -11.86 1.12 -13.60
C LYS A 91 -12.69 1.28 -12.32
N GLY A 92 -12.06 1.22 -11.15
CA GLY A 92 -12.72 1.50 -9.87
C GLY A 92 -13.21 2.95 -9.76
N TYR A 93 -12.65 3.85 -10.56
CA TYR A 93 -12.94 5.29 -10.55
C TYR A 93 -13.68 5.79 -11.80
N ASP A 94 -13.94 4.93 -12.79
CA ASP A 94 -14.67 5.31 -14.03
C ASP A 94 -16.12 5.74 -13.76
N ARG A 95 -16.66 5.38 -12.59
CA ARG A 95 -18.00 5.77 -12.13
C ARG A 95 -17.98 5.97 -10.61
N PRO A 96 -18.94 6.73 -10.05
CA PRO A 96 -19.11 6.81 -8.60
C PRO A 96 -19.30 5.41 -7.98
N THR A 97 -18.56 5.14 -6.92
CA THR A 97 -18.65 3.90 -6.13
C THR A 97 -18.65 4.22 -4.64
N ALA A 98 -19.01 3.24 -3.81
CA ALA A 98 -18.92 3.36 -2.36
C ALA A 98 -17.48 3.18 -1.83
N ASP A 99 -16.50 2.91 -2.70
CA ASP A 99 -15.13 2.53 -2.33
C ASP A 99 -14.49 3.58 -1.40
N GLY A 100 -14.45 4.84 -1.85
CA GLY A 100 -13.95 5.95 -1.03
C GLY A 100 -14.69 6.11 0.29
N ALA A 101 -16.02 5.98 0.30
CA ALA A 101 -16.81 6.11 1.53
C ALA A 101 -16.51 4.98 2.53
N ILE A 102 -16.31 3.76 2.05
CA ILE A 102 -15.94 2.61 2.88
C ILE A 102 -14.57 2.86 3.54
N PHE A 103 -13.58 3.30 2.77
CA PHE A 103 -12.26 3.66 3.33
C PHE A 103 -12.35 4.74 4.40
N GLN A 104 -13.16 5.79 4.17
CA GLN A 104 -13.34 6.86 5.15
C GLN A 104 -14.03 6.39 6.44
N ILE A 105 -15.03 5.51 6.35
CA ILE A 105 -15.69 4.93 7.54
C ILE A 105 -14.71 4.08 8.36
N ILE A 106 -13.87 3.28 7.69
CA ILE A 106 -12.84 2.50 8.37
C ILE A 106 -11.84 3.42 9.09
N GLN A 107 -11.38 4.49 8.42
CA GLN A 107 -10.48 5.46 9.02
C GLN A 107 -11.10 6.15 10.23
N ALA A 108 -12.36 6.59 10.13
CA ALA A 108 -13.07 7.22 11.25
C ALA A 108 -13.21 6.29 12.46
N ALA A 109 -13.39 4.98 12.24
CA ALA A 109 -13.42 3.99 13.31
C ALA A 109 -12.07 3.84 14.03
N VAL A 110 -10.95 3.90 13.29
CA VAL A 110 -9.59 3.90 13.86
C VAL A 110 -9.38 5.15 14.73
N ASP A 111 -9.74 6.33 14.22
CA ASP A 111 -9.59 7.59 14.95
C ASP A 111 -10.43 7.61 16.22
N LEU A 112 -11.66 7.09 16.17
CA LEU A 112 -12.52 6.94 17.34
C LEU A 112 -11.89 6.03 18.40
N GLY A 113 -11.31 4.90 17.99
CA GLY A 113 -10.60 3.99 18.90
C GLY A 113 -9.44 4.66 19.62
N ILE A 114 -8.62 5.43 18.88
CA ILE A 114 -7.49 6.20 19.42
C ILE A 114 -7.99 7.23 20.44
N ALA A 115 -9.04 7.99 20.09
CA ALA A 115 -9.60 9.00 20.97
C ALA A 115 -10.13 8.42 22.28
N LYS A 116 -10.83 7.27 22.21
CA LYS A 116 -11.32 6.57 23.41
C LYS A 116 -10.17 6.15 24.32
N ALA A 117 -9.14 5.50 23.77
CA ALA A 117 -7.98 5.07 24.56
C ALA A 117 -7.25 6.25 25.21
N ALA A 118 -7.11 7.38 24.51
CA ALA A 118 -6.49 8.57 25.07
C ALA A 118 -7.30 9.16 26.24
N ILE A 119 -8.63 9.19 26.14
CA ILE A 119 -9.51 9.63 27.23
C ILE A 119 -9.40 8.69 28.42
N ASP A 120 -9.50 7.38 28.19
CA ASP A 120 -9.46 6.37 29.25
C ASP A 120 -8.13 6.44 30.03
N GLU A 121 -7.00 6.51 29.33
CA GLU A 121 -5.67 6.66 29.94
C GLU A 121 -5.56 7.98 30.75
N THR A 122 -6.14 9.06 30.23
CA THR A 122 -6.14 10.36 30.93
C THR A 122 -6.95 10.30 32.23
N VAL A 123 -8.14 9.67 32.20
CA VAL A 123 -8.97 9.50 33.39
C VAL A 123 -8.25 8.66 34.44
N ASP A 124 -7.64 7.57 34.04
CA ASP A 124 -6.90 6.68 34.94
C ASP A 124 -5.68 7.38 35.56
N PHE A 125 -4.93 8.15 34.76
CA PHE A 125 -3.81 8.95 35.26
C PHE A 125 -4.25 9.95 36.32
N VAL A 126 -5.30 10.74 36.05
CA VAL A 126 -5.81 11.75 36.99
C VAL A 126 -6.30 11.12 38.30
N ARG A 127 -6.93 9.94 38.24
CA ARG A 127 -7.47 9.26 39.44
C ARG A 127 -6.41 8.60 40.30
N THR A 128 -5.31 8.14 39.71
CA THR A 128 -4.38 7.23 40.39
C THR A 128 -2.97 7.79 40.59
N LYS A 129 -2.59 8.84 39.86
CA LYS A 129 -1.20 9.35 39.83
C LYS A 129 -1.06 10.87 39.92
N SER A 130 -2.17 11.63 39.89
CA SER A 130 -2.14 13.09 40.04
C SER A 130 -2.24 13.54 41.49
#